data_AF-A0A538RZ31-F1
#
_entry.id   AF-A0A538RZ31-F1
#
_cell.length_a   1.000
_cell.length_b   1.000
_cell.length_c   1.000
_cell.angle_alpha   90.00
_cell.angle_beta   90.00
_cell.angle_gamma   90.00
#
_symmetry.space_group_name_H-M   'P 1'
#
loop_
_entity.id
_entity.type
_entity.pdbx_description
1 polymer ?
#
loop_
_entity_poly.entity_id
_entity_poly.type
_entity_poly.pdbx_seq_one_letter_code
_entity_poly.pdbx_strand_id
1 'polypeptide(L)'
;VRTKPFSVYMYWKKPNEGQEACYVAGRNSGMMRAHSTGLIGAVGFVSLDPSDPRCLENSRHPITDAGVGRLIERLADRWELENRVNKTIVHIAEYDYDKRRCIRVDTLHPDNTGKEFLFYRTVVYFDKTTRLPIRLDNYDWPRPGGDPNGALMESYSYAGLKLNVGVPDSTFDH
;
A
#
# COMPACT_ATOMS: atom_id res chain seq x y z
N VAL A 1 7.61 9.15 4.78
CA VAL A 1 8.52 8.29 3.97
C VAL A 1 9.63 9.15 3.39
N ARG A 2 10.86 8.66 3.41
CA ARG A 2 12.06 9.25 2.79
C ARG A 2 12.69 8.22 1.85
N THR A 3 13.23 8.64 0.71
CA THR A 3 13.74 7.74 -0.34
C THR A 3 15.19 7.31 -0.12
N LYS A 4 16.05 8.14 0.47
CA LYS A 4 17.47 7.83 0.69
C LYS A 4 17.97 8.23 2.10
N PRO A 5 18.41 7.25 2.92
CA PRO A 5 18.07 5.83 2.80
C PRO A 5 16.54 5.66 2.82
N PHE A 6 16.03 4.57 2.24
CA PHE A 6 14.60 4.30 2.30
C PHE A 6 14.17 4.19 3.77
N SER A 7 13.32 5.12 4.20
CA SER A 7 12.92 5.27 5.59
C SER A 7 11.41 5.51 5.67
N VAL A 8 10.75 4.77 6.55
CA VAL A 8 9.31 4.85 6.78
C VAL A 8 9.09 5.11 8.25
N TYR A 9 8.26 6.09 8.56
CA TYR A 9 7.70 6.28 9.88
C TYR A 9 6.19 6.35 9.71
N MET A 10 5.47 5.60 10.53
CA MET A 10 4.02 5.50 10.53
C MET A 10 3.51 5.74 11.93
N TYR A 11 2.46 6.55 12.01
CA TYR A 11 1.70 6.81 13.23
C TYR A 11 0.24 6.44 12.95
N TRP A 12 -0.32 5.54 13.74
CA TRP A 12 -1.71 5.13 13.58
C TRP A 12 -2.63 6.13 14.24
N LYS A 13 -3.61 6.60 13.48
CA LYS A 13 -4.71 7.44 13.99
C LYS A 13 -5.87 6.60 14.50
N LYS A 14 -6.17 5.49 13.83
CA LYS A 14 -7.20 4.49 14.18
C LYS A 14 -6.83 3.16 13.50
N PRO A 15 -7.36 2.01 13.97
CA PRO A 15 -8.04 1.85 15.26
C PRO A 15 -7.08 1.96 16.46
N ASN A 16 -5.78 1.75 16.23
CA ASN A 16 -4.74 1.73 17.28
C ASN A 16 -4.09 3.10 17.44
N GLU A 17 -4.86 4.11 17.88
CA GLU A 17 -4.33 5.46 18.05
C GLU A 17 -3.11 5.49 18.97
N GLY A 18 -2.00 6.07 18.50
CA GLY A 18 -0.73 6.14 19.23
C GLY A 18 0.24 5.00 18.96
N GLN A 19 -0.14 4.00 18.16
CA GLN A 19 0.81 2.99 17.69
C GLN A 19 1.78 3.65 16.69
N GLU A 20 3.06 3.31 16.79
CA GLU A 20 4.12 3.84 15.93
C GLU A 20 4.96 2.71 15.32
N ALA A 21 5.45 2.92 14.12
CA ALA A 21 6.44 2.04 13.51
C ALA A 21 7.44 2.86 12.69
N CYS A 22 8.72 2.56 12.89
CA CYS A 22 9.83 3.14 12.14
C CYS A 22 10.65 2.04 11.48
N TYR A 23 11.02 2.24 10.22
CA TYR A 23 11.93 1.39 9.47
C TYR A 23 12.94 2.26 8.73
N VAL A 24 14.22 1.91 8.80
CA VAL A 24 15.29 2.57 8.03
C VAL A 24 16.14 1.48 7.38
N ALA A 25 16.17 1.47 6.04
CA ALA A 25 16.97 0.53 5.28
C ALA A 25 18.46 0.65 5.68
N GLY A 26 19.07 -0.50 6.00
CA GLY A 26 20.47 -0.58 6.44
C GLY A 26 20.72 -0.23 7.90
N ARG A 27 19.68 -0.02 8.73
CA ARG A 27 19.80 0.16 10.19
C ARG A 27 19.10 -0.97 10.95
N ASN A 28 19.32 -1.03 12.26
CA ASN A 28 18.63 -1.94 13.19
C ASN A 28 18.68 -3.41 12.77
N SER A 29 19.76 -3.85 12.13
CA SER A 29 19.90 -5.20 11.57
C SER A 29 18.77 -5.60 10.61
N GLY A 30 18.18 -4.64 9.89
CA GLY A 30 17.05 -4.86 8.99
C GLY A 30 15.68 -4.91 9.69
N MET A 31 15.64 -4.74 11.00
CA MET A 31 14.42 -4.78 11.80
C MET A 31 13.70 -3.42 11.78
N MET A 32 12.38 -3.44 11.90
CA MET A 32 11.59 -2.26 12.23
C MET A 32 11.52 -2.06 13.74
N ARG A 33 11.32 -0.81 14.15
CA ARG A 33 11.11 -0.39 15.53
C ARG A 33 9.63 -0.09 15.69
N ALA A 34 8.93 -0.87 16.50
CA ALA A 34 7.50 -0.73 16.73
C ALA A 34 7.22 -0.31 18.16
N HIS A 35 6.24 0.57 18.35
CA HIS A 35 5.70 0.93 19.65
C HIS A 35 4.19 0.71 19.64
N SER A 36 3.74 -0.18 20.53
CA SER A 36 2.32 -0.50 20.69
C SER A 36 1.65 0.42 21.72
N THR A 37 0.33 0.40 21.76
CA THR A 37 -0.48 1.15 22.74
C THR A 37 -0.92 0.24 23.90
N GLY A 38 -1.48 0.82 24.97
CA GLY A 38 -1.96 0.07 26.14
C GLY A 38 -0.84 -0.41 27.07
N LEU A 39 -1.09 -1.45 27.89
CA LEU A 39 -0.09 -2.00 28.82
C LEU A 39 1.19 -2.47 28.11
N ILE A 40 1.07 -2.95 26.87
CA ILE A 40 2.21 -3.37 26.03
C ILE A 40 3.05 -2.16 25.61
N GLY A 41 2.50 -0.95 25.56
CA GLY A 41 3.23 0.26 25.23
C GLY A 41 4.22 0.73 26.32
N ALA A 42 4.11 0.20 27.55
CA ALA A 42 4.97 0.60 28.66
C ALA A 42 6.44 0.17 28.49
N VAL A 43 6.72 -0.83 27.65
CA VAL A 43 8.09 -1.29 27.34
C VAL A 43 8.79 -0.45 26.26
N GLY A 44 8.12 0.56 25.70
CA GLY A 44 8.70 1.41 24.66
C GLY A 44 8.87 0.69 23.33
N PHE A 45 9.79 1.18 22.48
CA PHE A 45 10.03 0.63 21.16
C PHE A 45 10.73 -0.73 21.20
N VAL A 46 10.13 -1.72 20.55
CA VAL A 46 10.66 -3.06 20.35
C VAL A 46 11.11 -3.26 18.90
N SER A 47 12.10 -4.12 18.69
CA SER A 47 12.55 -4.48 17.35
C SER A 47 11.78 -5.70 16.84
N LEU A 48 11.17 -5.58 15.65
CA LEU A 48 10.40 -6.63 15.00
C LEU A 48 10.89 -6.84 13.56
N ASP A 49 10.83 -8.07 13.10
CA ASP A 49 11.08 -8.37 11.69
C ASP A 49 9.89 -7.78 10.89
N PRO A 50 10.11 -7.00 9.82
CA PRO A 50 9.03 -6.50 8.98
C PRO A 50 8.11 -7.58 8.42
N SER A 51 8.59 -8.82 8.27
CA SER A 51 7.86 -9.98 7.79
C SER A 51 7.20 -10.81 8.90
N ASP A 52 7.39 -10.43 10.17
CA ASP A 52 6.74 -11.11 11.29
C ASP A 52 5.21 -11.09 11.12
N PRO A 53 4.50 -12.23 11.28
CA PRO A 53 3.05 -12.28 11.12
C PRO A 53 2.28 -11.24 11.94
N ARG A 54 2.82 -10.83 13.10
CA ARG A 54 2.23 -9.78 13.93
C ARG A 54 2.26 -8.40 13.25
N CYS A 55 3.27 -8.13 12.44
CA CYS A 55 3.39 -6.90 11.64
C CYS A 55 2.40 -6.88 10.47
N LEU A 56 1.90 -8.04 10.06
CA LEU A 56 1.03 -8.24 8.89
C LEU A 56 -0.43 -8.51 9.27
N GLU A 57 -0.78 -8.55 10.56
CA GLU A 57 -2.13 -8.87 11.04
C GLU A 57 -3.23 -8.02 10.36
N ASN A 58 -2.92 -6.74 10.11
CA ASN A 58 -3.84 -5.78 9.49
C ASN A 58 -3.34 -5.24 8.15
N SER A 59 -2.33 -5.87 7.53
CA SER A 59 -1.76 -5.43 6.24
C SER A 59 -1.26 -6.62 5.43
N ARG A 60 -1.55 -6.63 4.12
CA ARG A 60 -1.02 -7.64 3.19
C ARG A 60 0.44 -7.40 2.79
N HIS A 61 1.01 -6.24 3.14
CA HIS A 61 2.39 -5.87 2.83
C HIS A 61 3.16 -5.41 4.07
N PRO A 62 4.45 -5.77 4.19
CA PRO A 62 5.33 -5.27 5.23
C PRO A 62 5.57 -3.76 5.12
N ILE A 63 6.05 -3.14 6.20
CA ILE A 63 6.39 -1.70 6.22
C ILE A 63 7.43 -1.31 5.14
N THR A 64 8.22 -2.28 4.66
CA THR A 64 9.20 -2.09 3.59
C THR A 64 8.57 -1.74 2.23
N ASP A 65 7.27 -2.03 2.07
CA ASP A 65 6.46 -1.72 0.90
C ASP A 65 5.62 -0.44 1.07
N ALA A 66 5.76 0.27 2.19
CA ALA A 66 4.96 1.46 2.43
C ALA A 66 5.37 2.64 1.56
N GLY A 67 4.37 3.38 1.09
CA GLY A 67 4.53 4.66 0.41
C GLY A 67 4.30 4.61 -1.09
N VAL A 68 4.02 5.78 -1.67
CA VAL A 68 3.66 5.95 -3.08
C VAL A 68 4.74 5.41 -4.03
N GLY A 69 6.03 5.54 -3.69
CA GLY A 69 7.13 5.01 -4.51
C GLY A 69 7.06 3.49 -4.67
N ARG A 70 6.86 2.76 -3.57
CA ARG A 70 6.69 1.30 -3.58
C ARG A 70 5.43 0.86 -4.30
N LEU A 71 4.35 1.63 -4.17
CA LEU A 71 3.13 1.40 -4.94
C LEU A 71 3.39 1.54 -6.45
N ILE A 72 4.15 2.55 -6.89
CA ILE A 72 4.51 2.73 -8.30
C ILE A 72 5.31 1.54 -8.82
N GLU A 73 6.33 1.09 -8.09
CA GLU A 73 7.14 -0.09 -8.47
C GLU A 73 6.26 -1.33 -8.64
N ARG A 74 5.39 -1.62 -7.66
CA ARG A 74 4.48 -2.77 -7.71
C ARG A 74 3.47 -2.70 -8.85
N LEU A 75 2.95 -1.50 -9.15
CA LEU A 75 2.06 -1.29 -10.29
C LEU A 75 2.78 -1.52 -11.61
N ALA A 76 4.03 -1.07 -11.74
CA ALA A 76 4.83 -1.29 -12.94
C ALA A 76 5.06 -2.79 -13.18
N ASP A 77 5.54 -3.52 -12.17
CA ASP A 77 5.75 -4.98 -12.25
C ASP A 77 4.45 -5.72 -12.64
N ARG A 78 3.32 -5.29 -12.06
CA ARG A 78 2.01 -5.88 -12.36
C ARG A 78 1.57 -5.61 -13.80
N TRP A 79 1.73 -4.39 -14.29
CA TRP A 79 1.34 -4.03 -15.64
C TRP A 79 2.25 -4.65 -16.71
N GLU A 80 3.53 -4.90 -16.40
CA GLU A 80 4.40 -5.71 -17.26
C GLU A 80 3.88 -7.14 -17.41
N LEU A 81 3.46 -7.77 -16.30
CA LEU A 81 2.82 -9.08 -16.33
C LEU A 81 1.52 -9.05 -17.15
N GLU A 82 0.66 -8.06 -16.94
CA GLU A 82 -0.60 -7.91 -17.67
C GLU A 82 -0.37 -7.76 -19.18
N ASN A 83 0.62 -6.96 -19.59
CA ASN A 83 1.01 -6.80 -20.99
C ASN A 83 1.54 -8.11 -21.60
N ARG A 84 2.31 -8.89 -20.83
CA ARG A 84 2.85 -10.18 -21.29
C ARG A 84 1.77 -11.26 -21.44
N VAL A 85 0.83 -11.33 -20.50
CA VAL A 85 -0.27 -12.32 -20.53
C VAL A 85 -1.34 -11.90 -21.55
N ASN A 86 -1.54 -10.59 -21.74
CA ASN A 86 -2.43 -9.99 -22.72
C ASN A 86 -3.88 -10.53 -22.66
N LYS A 87 -4.40 -10.69 -21.45
CA LYS A 87 -5.79 -11.10 -21.16
C LYS A 87 -6.56 -10.06 -20.33
N THR A 88 -5.99 -8.87 -20.12
CA THR A 88 -6.55 -7.84 -19.25
C THR A 88 -7.48 -6.93 -20.04
N ILE A 89 -8.68 -6.70 -19.52
CA ILE A 89 -9.59 -5.66 -20.01
C ILE A 89 -9.31 -4.39 -19.19
N VAL A 90 -9.06 -3.28 -19.88
CA VAL A 90 -8.72 -2.00 -19.24
C VAL A 90 -9.82 -0.98 -19.51
N HIS A 91 -10.34 -0.37 -18.45
CA HIS A 91 -11.24 0.78 -18.54
C HIS A 91 -10.58 2.01 -17.91
N ILE A 92 -10.65 3.14 -18.61
CA ILE A 92 -10.09 4.42 -18.17
C ILE A 92 -11.20 5.45 -18.13
N ALA A 93 -11.32 6.16 -17.01
CA ALA A 93 -12.31 7.21 -16.83
C ALA A 93 -11.77 8.37 -15.98
N GLU A 94 -12.42 9.53 -16.08
CA GLU A 94 -12.22 10.60 -15.11
C GLU A 94 -13.04 10.33 -13.85
N TYR A 95 -12.50 10.70 -12.69
CA TYR A 95 -13.16 10.49 -11.40
C TYR A 95 -12.75 11.59 -10.42
N ASP A 96 -13.63 11.93 -9.47
CA ASP A 96 -13.29 12.83 -8.37
C ASP A 96 -13.12 12.03 -7.08
N TYR A 97 -11.91 12.05 -6.51
CA TYR A 97 -11.57 11.36 -5.27
C TYR A 97 -10.92 12.33 -4.29
N ASP A 98 -11.41 12.40 -3.04
CA ASP A 98 -10.87 13.29 -2.00
C ASP A 98 -10.68 14.75 -2.49
N LYS A 99 -11.68 15.27 -3.20
CA LYS A 99 -11.67 16.62 -3.82
C LYS A 99 -10.55 16.84 -4.86
N ARG A 100 -10.01 15.76 -5.44
CA ARG A 100 -9.01 15.77 -6.52
C ARG A 100 -9.58 15.14 -7.77
N ARG A 101 -9.35 15.79 -8.92
CA ARG A 101 -9.62 15.19 -10.23
C ARG A 101 -8.59 14.12 -10.52
N CYS A 102 -9.04 12.93 -10.89
CA CYS A 102 -8.21 11.75 -11.08
C CYS A 102 -8.49 11.09 -12.43
N ILE A 103 -7.50 10.35 -12.91
CA ILE A 103 -7.68 9.30 -13.92
C ILE A 103 -7.82 7.98 -13.17
N ARG A 104 -8.96 7.33 -13.32
CA ARG A 104 -9.26 6.00 -12.78
C ARG A 104 -8.94 4.97 -13.85
N VAL A 105 -8.06 4.03 -13.54
CA VAL A 105 -7.71 2.88 -14.38
C VAL A 105 -8.22 1.62 -13.68
N ASP A 106 -9.05 0.86 -14.37
CA ASP A 106 -9.69 -0.37 -13.89
C ASP A 106 -9.20 -1.52 -14.76
N THR A 107 -8.44 -2.45 -14.18
CA THR A 107 -7.96 -3.65 -14.85
C THR A 107 -8.79 -4.85 -14.38
N LEU A 108 -9.41 -5.53 -15.33
CA LEU A 108 -10.30 -6.67 -15.10
C LEU A 108 -9.74 -7.91 -15.79
N HIS A 109 -9.70 -9.02 -15.07
CA HIS A 109 -9.24 -10.31 -15.58
C HIS A 109 -10.43 -11.27 -15.74
N PRO A 110 -10.96 -11.47 -16.97
CA PRO A 110 -12.13 -12.34 -17.20
C PRO A 110 -11.78 -13.84 -17.13
N ASP A 111 -10.52 -14.19 -17.34
CA ASP A 111 -9.99 -15.56 -17.28
C ASP A 111 -8.71 -15.60 -16.46
N ASN A 112 -8.61 -16.57 -15.56
CA ASN A 112 -7.41 -16.87 -14.77
C ASN A 112 -7.18 -18.38 -14.63
N THR A 113 -7.55 -19.13 -15.67
CA THR A 113 -7.32 -20.58 -15.74
C THR A 113 -5.84 -20.93 -15.59
N GLY A 114 -4.93 -20.09 -16.12
CA GLY A 114 -3.48 -20.24 -15.98
C GLY A 114 -2.91 -19.75 -14.65
N LYS A 115 -3.75 -19.19 -13.76
CA LYS A 115 -3.38 -18.68 -12.43
C LYS A 115 -2.30 -17.59 -12.46
N GLU A 116 -2.21 -16.82 -13.53
CA GLU A 116 -1.25 -15.73 -13.70
C GLU A 116 -1.64 -14.49 -12.88
N PHE A 117 -2.93 -14.31 -12.60
CA PHE A 117 -3.47 -13.11 -11.98
C PHE A 117 -3.79 -13.30 -10.50
N LEU A 118 -3.29 -12.39 -9.67
CA LEU A 118 -3.52 -12.41 -8.22
C LEU A 118 -4.94 -11.96 -7.85
N PHE A 119 -5.45 -10.95 -8.55
CA PHE A 119 -6.75 -10.33 -8.29
C PHE A 119 -7.65 -10.45 -9.52
N TYR A 120 -8.95 -10.51 -9.30
CA TYR A 120 -9.94 -10.44 -10.38
C TYR A 120 -9.97 -9.05 -11.00
N ARG A 121 -9.87 -8.03 -10.14
CA ARG A 121 -9.95 -6.63 -10.54
C ARG A 121 -9.04 -5.76 -9.69
N THR A 122 -8.38 -4.80 -10.34
CA THR A 122 -7.54 -3.79 -9.69
C THR A 122 -7.96 -2.40 -10.18
N VAL A 123 -8.22 -1.49 -9.25
CA VAL A 123 -8.62 -0.11 -9.55
C VAL A 123 -7.58 0.85 -8.99
N VAL A 124 -6.98 1.64 -9.87
CA VAL A 124 -5.96 2.64 -9.50
C VAL A 124 -6.46 4.03 -9.84
N TYR A 125 -6.27 4.98 -8.92
CA TYR A 125 -6.61 6.39 -9.13
C TYR A 125 -5.32 7.20 -9.18
N PHE A 126 -5.08 7.85 -10.32
CA PHE A 126 -3.96 8.76 -10.54
C PHE A 126 -4.43 10.21 -10.43
N ASP A 127 -3.86 10.97 -9.50
CA ASP A 127 -4.15 12.40 -9.36
C ASP A 127 -3.75 13.15 -10.64
N LYS A 128 -4.65 13.92 -11.26
CA LYS A 128 -4.35 14.60 -12.54
C LYS A 128 -3.26 15.68 -12.42
N THR A 129 -3.03 16.19 -11.20
CA THR A 129 -2.05 17.25 -10.95
C THR A 129 -0.65 16.67 -10.78
N THR A 130 -0.47 15.77 -9.82
CA THR A 130 0.83 15.17 -9.48
C THR A 130 1.16 13.95 -10.33
N ARG A 131 0.17 13.35 -11.00
CA ARG A 131 0.25 12.09 -11.76
C ARG A 131 0.59 10.86 -10.91
N LEU A 132 0.59 10.99 -9.60
CA LEU A 132 0.90 9.91 -8.67
C LEU A 132 -0.33 9.04 -8.43
N PRO A 133 -0.16 7.72 -8.20
CA PRO A 133 -1.25 6.88 -7.71
C PRO A 133 -1.57 7.30 -6.27
N ILE A 134 -2.82 7.70 -6.04
CA ILE A 134 -3.32 8.15 -4.73
C ILE A 134 -4.29 7.16 -4.10
N ARG A 135 -4.76 6.17 -4.86
CA ARG A 135 -5.55 5.06 -4.33
C ARG A 135 -5.39 3.81 -5.18
N LEU A 136 -5.37 2.66 -4.51
CA LEU A 136 -5.40 1.32 -5.08
C LEU A 136 -6.47 0.52 -4.36
N ASP A 137 -7.37 -0.12 -5.10
CA ASP A 137 -8.31 -1.12 -4.59
C ASP A 137 -8.14 -2.42 -5.37
N ASN A 138 -7.96 -3.54 -4.68
CA ASN A 138 -7.87 -4.86 -5.29
C ASN A 138 -9.00 -5.77 -4.82
N TYR A 139 -9.61 -6.49 -5.74
CA TYR A 139 -10.79 -7.32 -5.50
C TYR A 139 -10.48 -8.80 -5.81
N ASP A 140 -10.96 -9.69 -4.94
CA ASP A 140 -10.86 -11.14 -5.13
C ASP A 140 -11.76 -11.62 -6.26
N TRP A 141 -11.54 -12.86 -6.69
CA TRP A 141 -12.42 -13.56 -7.62
C TRP A 141 -13.85 -13.68 -7.09
N PRO A 142 -14.88 -13.37 -7.92
CA PRO A 142 -16.27 -13.56 -7.55
C PRO A 142 -16.54 -15.00 -7.13
N ARG A 143 -17.40 -15.18 -6.12
CA ARG A 143 -17.78 -16.50 -5.59
C ARG A 143 -19.30 -16.68 -5.68
N PRO A 144 -19.81 -17.91 -5.81
CA PRO A 144 -21.25 -18.16 -5.78
C PRO A 144 -21.90 -17.55 -4.53
N GLY A 145 -22.94 -16.74 -4.73
CA GLY A 145 -23.65 -16.04 -3.66
C GLY A 145 -22.94 -14.80 -3.08
N GLY A 146 -21.77 -14.43 -3.59
CA GLY A 146 -21.04 -13.21 -3.22
C GLY A 146 -21.28 -12.03 -4.18
N ASP A 147 -20.50 -10.96 -4.01
CA ASP A 147 -20.50 -9.82 -4.95
C ASP A 147 -20.00 -10.30 -6.33
N PRO A 148 -20.79 -10.11 -7.41
CA PRO A 148 -20.36 -10.47 -8.75
C PRO A 148 -19.12 -9.71 -9.25
N ASN A 149 -18.77 -8.59 -8.61
CA ASN A 149 -17.56 -7.81 -8.91
C ASN A 149 -16.35 -8.18 -8.04
N GLY A 150 -16.49 -9.19 -7.19
CA GLY A 150 -15.45 -9.60 -6.27
C GLY A 150 -15.46 -8.85 -4.94
N ALA A 151 -15.04 -9.52 -3.87
CA ALA A 151 -14.91 -8.89 -2.55
C ALA A 151 -13.63 -8.03 -2.49
N LEU A 152 -13.69 -6.87 -1.84
CA LEU A 152 -12.51 -6.02 -1.62
C LEU A 152 -11.50 -6.75 -0.73
N MET A 153 -10.28 -6.95 -1.25
CA MET A 153 -9.18 -7.64 -0.56
C MET A 153 -8.22 -6.68 0.12
N GLU A 154 -7.89 -5.58 -0.55
CA GLU A 154 -7.03 -4.54 -0.01
C GLU A 154 -7.39 -3.18 -0.62
N SER A 155 -7.23 -2.14 0.20
CA SER A 155 -7.40 -0.76 -0.20
C SER A 155 -6.29 0.08 0.42
N TYR A 156 -5.55 0.80 -0.41
CA TYR A 156 -4.51 1.74 -0.01
C TYR A 156 -4.88 3.11 -0.53
N SER A 157 -4.92 4.12 0.35
CA SER A 157 -5.23 5.49 -0.04
C SER A 157 -4.28 6.51 0.60
N TYR A 158 -3.88 7.49 -0.20
CA TYR A 158 -2.97 8.58 0.18
C TYR A 158 -3.73 9.92 0.16
N ALA A 159 -4.45 10.19 1.24
CA ALA A 159 -5.09 11.48 1.46
C ALA A 159 -4.07 12.52 1.97
N GLY A 160 -4.21 13.78 1.55
CA GLY A 160 -3.35 14.87 2.04
C GLY A 160 -1.87 14.75 1.69
N LEU A 161 -1.52 14.07 0.58
CA LEU A 161 -0.14 13.84 0.17
C LEU A 161 0.65 15.15 -0.01
N LYS A 162 1.79 15.25 0.67
CA LYS A 162 2.78 16.32 0.52
C LYS A 162 4.10 15.74 0.06
N LEU A 163 4.70 16.36 -0.96
CA LEU A 163 5.95 15.91 -1.57
C LEU A 163 7.10 16.81 -1.10
N ASN A 164 8.32 16.25 -1.04
CA ASN A 164 9.57 16.99 -0.82
C ASN A 164 9.57 17.91 0.42
N VAL A 165 8.92 17.49 1.50
CA VAL A 165 8.76 18.29 2.73
C VAL A 165 10.01 18.36 3.62
N GLY A 166 11.13 17.76 3.21
CA GLY A 166 12.37 17.78 3.99
C GLY A 166 12.24 17.09 5.35
N VAL A 167 11.72 15.86 5.39
CA VAL A 167 11.55 15.10 6.65
C VAL A 167 12.92 14.93 7.35
N PRO A 168 13.09 15.44 8.58
CA PRO A 168 14.38 15.43 9.28
C PRO A 168 14.74 14.02 9.79
N ASP A 169 16.04 13.79 9.99
CA ASP A 169 16.58 12.51 10.51
C ASP A 169 15.93 12.08 11.83
N SER A 170 15.66 13.04 12.72
CA SER A 170 15.02 12.80 14.02
C SER A 170 13.64 12.13 13.94
N THR A 171 12.98 12.17 12.77
CA THR A 171 11.72 11.44 12.54
C THR A 171 11.93 9.92 12.52
N PHE A 172 13.17 9.46 12.36
CA PHE A 172 13.51 8.05 12.19
C PHE A 172 14.40 7.51 13.31
N ASP A 173 14.69 8.31 14.34
CA ASP A 173 15.58 7.96 15.44
C ASP A 173 14.80 7.25 16.57
N HIS A 174 14.29 6.05 16.27
CA HIS A 174 13.51 5.18 17.17
C HIS A 174 14.21 3.84 17.44
#